data_AF-A0A938T1M0-F1
#
_entry.id   AF-A0A938T1M0-F1
#
_cell.length_a   1.000
_cell.length_b   1.000
_cell.length_c   1.000
_cell.angle_alpha   90.00
_cell.angle_beta   90.00
_cell.angle_gamma   90.00
#
_symmetry.space_group_name_H-M   'P 1'
#
loop_
_entity.id
_entity.type
_entity.pdbx_description
1 polymer ?
#
loop_
_entity_poly.entity_id
_entity_poly.type
_entity_poly.pdbx_seq_one_letter_code
_entity_poly.pdbx_strand_id
1 'polypeptide(L)'
;MNSTITWKRKKFHWIQIFTISLFSIKKVNLFLHRKDRLGASLYLEKPGWVVIASVSKDEALSPVLQIVHIGFFRIGIGVVAVMILTLIIARRIARPILHVANTAERITEGHWDERVVVKYKKGEIARLARAFNEMVETLQKSLRALRHSERLKENIIAIIPSALLVLDRSFKVNSVNKGFCEMFDMTIHEVVGKPVDDVLKETGISTEGRNAIAHGDCFLDLECECRSPKKGKMVLKLSLTDMQDVEEVVLVIENITEIK
;
A
#
# COMPACT_ATOMS: atom_id res chain seq x y z
N MET A 1 -97.28 42.36 -19.20
CA MET A 1 -97.39 42.68 -17.76
C MET A 1 -96.03 42.38 -17.13
N ASN A 2 -95.36 43.43 -16.65
CA ASN A 2 -93.98 43.42 -16.17
C ASN A 2 -93.78 42.49 -14.97
N SER A 3 -92.93 41.47 -15.10
CA SER A 3 -92.37 40.76 -13.95
C SER A 3 -91.04 41.42 -13.57
N THR A 4 -91.14 42.39 -12.65
CA THR A 4 -90.02 43.10 -12.04
C THR A 4 -89.20 42.12 -11.19
N ILE A 5 -88.07 41.63 -11.71
CA ILE A 5 -87.10 40.85 -10.94
C ILE A 5 -86.35 41.83 -10.03
N THR A 6 -86.82 41.98 -8.80
CA THR A 6 -86.14 42.75 -7.75
C THR A 6 -84.86 42.03 -7.33
N TRP A 7 -83.70 42.51 -7.74
CA TRP A 7 -82.41 42.09 -7.20
C TRP A 7 -82.28 42.55 -5.75
N LYS A 8 -82.79 41.74 -4.83
CA LYS A 8 -82.56 41.91 -3.39
C LYS A 8 -81.04 41.79 -3.16
N ARG A 9 -80.45 42.84 -2.62
CA ARG A 9 -79.04 42.96 -2.16
C ARG A 9 -78.64 41.75 -1.28
N LYS A 10 -78.39 40.58 -1.87
CA LYS A 10 -77.63 39.52 -1.23
C LYS A 10 -76.19 40.01 -1.24
N LYS A 11 -75.66 40.37 -0.06
CA LYS A 11 -74.24 40.64 0.17
C LYS A 11 -73.43 39.43 -0.30
N PHE A 12 -73.09 39.37 -1.58
CA PHE A 12 -72.04 38.47 -2.05
C PHE A 12 -70.75 38.97 -1.40
N HIS A 13 -70.21 38.18 -0.47
CA HIS A 13 -68.88 38.42 0.09
C HIS A 13 -67.85 38.04 -0.98
N TRP A 14 -67.56 38.99 -1.88
CA TRP A 14 -66.43 38.92 -2.78
C TRP A 14 -65.23 39.54 -2.07
N ILE A 15 -64.15 38.77 -1.91
CA ILE A 15 -62.87 39.34 -1.51
C ILE A 15 -62.17 39.71 -2.81
N GLN A 16 -62.05 41.01 -3.08
CA GLN A 16 -61.34 41.55 -4.23
C GLN A 16 -59.83 41.40 -3.96
N ILE A 17 -59.13 40.67 -4.83
CA ILE A 17 -57.72 40.30 -4.60
C ILE A 17 -56.78 41.25 -5.34
N PHE A 18 -57.10 41.59 -6.59
CA PHE A 18 -56.24 42.43 -7.44
C PHE A 18 -57.01 43.00 -8.65
N THR A 19 -56.60 44.17 -9.16
CA THR A 19 -57.17 44.79 -10.38
C THR A 19 -56.05 45.05 -11.38
N ILE A 20 -56.11 44.46 -12.58
CA ILE A 20 -55.11 44.68 -13.64
C ILE A 20 -55.73 45.57 -14.71
N SER A 21 -55.04 46.65 -15.07
CA SER A 21 -55.41 47.53 -16.19
C SER A 21 -54.47 47.26 -17.36
N LEU A 22 -54.92 46.49 -18.35
CA LEU A 22 -54.20 46.35 -19.63
C LEU A 22 -54.56 47.52 -20.54
N PHE A 23 -53.57 48.11 -21.20
CA PHE A 23 -53.58 49.45 -21.85
C PHE A 23 -54.62 49.70 -22.98
N SER A 24 -55.57 48.79 -23.21
CA SER A 24 -56.69 48.99 -24.14
C SER A 24 -57.98 48.23 -23.73
N ILE A 25 -57.99 47.52 -22.59
CA ILE A 25 -59.13 46.70 -22.14
C ILE A 25 -59.60 47.21 -20.76
N LYS A 26 -60.91 47.48 -20.63
CA LYS A 26 -61.57 47.89 -19.37
C LYS A 26 -61.22 46.96 -18.21
N LYS A 27 -61.14 47.54 -17.00
CA LYS A 27 -60.77 46.89 -15.73
C LYS A 27 -61.32 45.47 -15.61
N VAL A 28 -60.42 44.48 -15.52
CA VAL A 28 -60.74 43.10 -15.18
C VAL A 28 -60.55 42.92 -13.69
N ASN A 29 -61.60 42.50 -12.99
CA ASN A 29 -61.54 42.21 -11.55
C ASN A 29 -61.43 40.70 -11.33
N LEU A 30 -60.34 40.24 -10.72
CA LEU A 30 -60.23 38.85 -10.25
C LEU A 30 -60.90 38.70 -8.89
N PHE A 31 -61.66 37.62 -8.74
CA PHE A 31 -62.35 37.27 -7.50
C PHE A 31 -62.26 35.76 -7.23
N LEU A 32 -62.24 35.39 -5.95
CA LEU A 32 -62.45 34.02 -5.52
C LEU A 32 -63.95 33.80 -5.27
N HIS A 33 -64.58 32.86 -6.00
CA HIS A 33 -65.94 32.44 -5.68
C HIS A 33 -65.90 31.15 -4.86
N ARG A 34 -66.34 31.23 -3.59
CA ARG A 34 -66.59 30.07 -2.71
C ARG A 34 -65.41 29.08 -2.66
N LYS A 35 -64.32 29.42 -1.96
CA LYS A 35 -63.07 28.66 -1.66
C LYS A 35 -62.36 27.88 -2.79
N ASP A 36 -63.06 27.34 -3.79
CA ASP A 36 -62.58 26.34 -4.74
C ASP A 36 -62.76 26.74 -6.21
N ARG A 37 -63.13 28.00 -6.51
CA ARG A 37 -63.18 28.52 -7.88
C ARG A 37 -62.45 29.85 -8.01
N LEU A 38 -61.60 29.94 -9.02
CA LEU A 38 -60.94 31.16 -9.46
C LEU A 38 -61.79 31.80 -10.55
N GLY A 39 -62.15 33.07 -10.40
CA GLY A 39 -62.96 33.77 -11.40
C GLY A 39 -62.43 35.15 -11.75
N ALA A 40 -62.81 35.60 -12.94
CA ALA A 40 -62.56 36.94 -13.45
C ALA A 40 -63.89 37.53 -13.92
N SER A 41 -64.10 38.81 -13.65
CA SER A 41 -65.30 39.55 -14.08
C SER A 41 -64.89 40.73 -14.94
N LEU A 42 -65.66 40.93 -16.00
CA LEU A 42 -65.55 42.08 -16.88
C LEU A 42 -66.91 42.77 -16.97
N TYR A 43 -66.91 44.09 -16.79
CA TYR A 43 -68.09 44.94 -16.91
C TYR A 43 -68.18 45.53 -18.32
N LEU A 44 -69.31 45.33 -19.00
CA LEU A 44 -69.61 45.91 -20.32
C LEU A 44 -70.58 47.09 -20.16
N GLU A 45 -70.13 48.30 -20.50
CA GLU A 45 -70.90 49.55 -20.28
C GLU A 45 -72.22 49.63 -21.06
N LYS A 46 -72.35 48.97 -22.21
CA LYS A 46 -73.62 48.84 -22.94
C LYS A 46 -73.71 47.40 -23.47
N PRO A 47 -74.72 46.61 -23.07
CA PRO A 47 -75.98 46.96 -22.38
C PRO A 47 -75.95 46.87 -20.83
N GLY A 48 -74.78 46.96 -20.18
CA GLY A 48 -74.68 46.87 -18.71
C GLY A 48 -74.52 45.44 -18.16
N TRP A 49 -73.94 44.53 -18.97
CA TRP A 49 -73.73 43.14 -18.57
C TRP A 49 -72.42 42.96 -17.79
N VAL A 50 -72.44 42.06 -16.81
CA VAL A 50 -71.23 41.55 -16.16
C VAL A 50 -70.98 40.14 -16.65
N VAL A 51 -69.89 39.96 -17.39
CA VAL A 51 -69.44 38.62 -17.80
C VAL A 51 -68.56 38.08 -16.69
N ILE A 52 -68.90 36.89 -16.20
CA ILE A 52 -68.22 36.21 -15.09
C ILE A 52 -67.69 34.89 -15.63
N ALA A 53 -66.38 34.75 -15.75
CA ALA A 53 -65.73 33.48 -16.03
C ALA A 53 -65.22 32.90 -14.71
N SER A 54 -65.45 31.61 -14.44
CA SER A 54 -64.87 30.94 -13.27
C SER A 54 -64.44 29.52 -13.59
N VAL A 55 -63.23 29.17 -13.21
CA VAL A 55 -62.62 27.84 -13.34
C VAL A 55 -62.45 27.26 -11.94
N SER A 56 -62.67 25.95 -11.79
CA SER A 56 -62.40 25.30 -10.50
C SER A 56 -60.89 25.28 -10.22
N LYS A 57 -60.48 25.36 -8.95
CA LYS A 57 -59.07 25.29 -8.57
C LYS A 57 -58.44 23.98 -9.03
N ASP A 58 -59.17 22.87 -8.92
CA ASP A 58 -58.70 21.55 -9.33
C ASP A 58 -58.43 21.48 -10.84
N GLU A 59 -59.28 22.11 -11.66
CA GLU A 59 -59.10 22.19 -13.11
C GLU A 59 -57.95 23.14 -13.48
N ALA A 60 -57.85 24.30 -12.83
CA ALA A 60 -56.77 25.26 -13.04
C ALA A 60 -55.40 24.73 -12.58
N LEU A 61 -55.36 23.88 -11.54
CA LEU A 61 -54.14 23.28 -10.99
C LEU A 61 -53.83 21.90 -11.57
N SER A 62 -54.77 21.26 -12.28
CA SER A 62 -54.56 19.94 -12.89
C SER A 62 -53.27 19.85 -13.74
N PRO A 63 -52.89 20.85 -14.57
CA PRO A 63 -51.64 20.77 -15.33
C PRO A 63 -50.42 20.92 -14.44
N VAL A 64 -50.51 21.74 -13.38
CA VAL A 64 -49.43 21.95 -12.40
C VAL A 64 -49.15 20.67 -11.63
N LEU A 65 -50.20 19.97 -11.17
CA LEU A 65 -50.07 18.70 -10.47
C LEU A 65 -49.46 17.60 -11.35
N GLN A 66 -49.78 17.56 -12.65
CA GLN A 66 -49.17 16.62 -13.58
C GLN A 66 -47.66 16.86 -13.74
N ILE A 67 -47.24 18.12 -13.87
CA ILE A 67 -45.82 18.49 -13.96
C ILE A 67 -45.07 18.07 -12.69
N VAL A 68 -45.67 18.27 -11.51
CA VAL A 68 -45.07 17.87 -10.23
C VAL A 68 -44.83 16.36 -10.16
N HIS A 69 -45.82 15.53 -10.50
CA HIS A 69 -45.65 14.06 -10.44
C HIS A 69 -44.61 13.54 -11.44
N ILE A 70 -44.62 14.05 -12.68
CA ILE A 70 -43.62 13.69 -13.69
C ILE A 70 -42.21 14.15 -13.25
N GLY A 71 -42.11 15.34 -12.67
CA GLY A 71 -40.87 15.86 -12.09
C GLY A 71 -40.33 14.96 -10.99
N PHE A 72 -41.19 14.58 -10.04
CA PHE A 72 -40.83 13.70 -8.93
C PHE A 72 -40.37 12.32 -9.41
N PHE A 73 -41.06 11.75 -10.41
CA PHE A 73 -40.68 10.48 -11.02
C PHE A 73 -39.29 10.55 -11.69
N ARG A 74 -39.01 11.62 -12.44
CA ARG A 74 -37.71 11.84 -13.08
C ARG A 74 -36.58 12.02 -12.07
N ILE A 75 -36.81 12.78 -10.99
CA ILE A 75 -35.85 12.94 -9.89
C ILE A 75 -35.60 11.59 -9.22
N GLY A 76 -36.66 10.81 -8.95
CA GLY A 76 -36.56 9.48 -8.39
C GLY A 76 -35.69 8.55 -9.24
N ILE A 77 -35.92 8.51 -10.55
CA ILE A 77 -35.07 7.75 -11.48
C ILE A 77 -33.62 8.22 -11.44
N GLY A 78 -33.39 9.54 -11.43
CA GLY A 78 -32.06 10.12 -11.35
C GLY A 78 -31.30 9.68 -10.10
N VAL A 79 -31.95 9.72 -8.93
CA VAL A 79 -31.36 9.27 -7.66
C VAL A 79 -31.00 7.78 -7.71
N VAL A 80 -31.91 6.94 -8.21
CA VAL A 80 -31.65 5.50 -8.35
C VAL A 80 -30.50 5.23 -9.31
N ALA A 81 -30.43 5.95 -10.43
CA ALA A 81 -29.34 5.82 -11.39
C ALA A 81 -27.97 6.20 -10.78
N VAL A 82 -27.91 7.30 -10.03
CA VAL A 82 -26.68 7.72 -9.32
C VAL A 82 -26.27 6.70 -8.26
N MET A 83 -27.24 6.13 -7.53
CA MET A 83 -26.98 5.10 -6.53
C MET A 83 -26.39 3.83 -7.18
N ILE A 84 -26.96 3.38 -8.29
CA ILE A 84 -26.45 2.23 -9.06
C ILE A 84 -25.05 2.52 -9.59
N LEU A 85 -24.83 3.70 -10.16
CA LEU A 85 -23.52 4.09 -10.71
C LEU A 85 -22.45 4.11 -9.63
N THR A 86 -22.76 4.68 -8.46
CA THR A 86 -21.87 4.69 -7.29
C THR A 86 -21.49 3.28 -6.87
N LEU A 87 -22.46 2.37 -6.79
CA LEU A 87 -22.21 0.97 -6.44
C LEU A 87 -21.33 0.26 -7.48
N ILE A 88 -21.51 0.57 -8.77
CA ILE A 88 -20.67 0.03 -9.84
C ILE A 88 -19.23 0.52 -9.70
N ILE A 89 -19.02 1.82 -9.49
CA ILE A 89 -17.69 2.42 -9.33
C ILE A 89 -16.98 1.84 -8.10
N ALA A 90 -17.66 1.78 -6.95
CA ALA A 90 -17.11 1.20 -5.73
C ALA A 90 -16.67 -0.26 -5.94
N ARG A 91 -17.45 -1.05 -6.69
CA ARG A 91 -17.12 -2.46 -6.97
C ARG A 91 -16.03 -2.63 -8.04
N ARG A 92 -15.95 -1.74 -9.04
CA ARG A 92 -14.99 -1.85 -10.15
C ARG A 92 -13.64 -1.20 -9.88
N ILE A 93 -13.58 -0.18 -9.03
CA ILE A 93 -12.36 0.60 -8.78
C ILE A 93 -11.90 0.45 -7.33
N ALA A 94 -12.73 0.87 -6.37
CA ALA A 94 -12.32 0.94 -4.97
C ALA A 94 -11.99 -0.45 -4.39
N ARG A 95 -12.83 -1.46 -4.65
CA ARG A 95 -12.59 -2.83 -4.15
C ARG A 95 -11.27 -3.45 -4.63
N PRO A 96 -10.93 -3.44 -5.93
CA PRO A 96 -9.62 -3.94 -6.39
C PRO A 96 -8.42 -3.17 -5.80
N ILE A 97 -8.51 -1.85 -5.64
CA ILE A 97 -7.42 -1.06 -5.06
C ILE A 97 -7.20 -1.47 -3.60
N LEU A 98 -8.27 -1.60 -2.82
CA LEU A 98 -8.19 -2.06 -1.43
C LEU A 98 -7.60 -3.46 -1.34
N HIS A 99 -7.91 -4.34 -2.29
CA HIS A 99 -7.32 -5.68 -2.34
C HIS A 99 -5.80 -5.61 -2.55
N VAL A 100 -5.32 -4.79 -3.49
CA VAL A 100 -3.87 -4.59 -3.71
C VAL A 100 -3.20 -4.07 -2.44
N ALA A 101 -3.80 -3.08 -1.78
CA ALA A 101 -3.27 -2.51 -0.54
C ALA A 101 -3.15 -3.56 0.57
N ASN A 102 -4.21 -4.32 0.83
CA ASN A 102 -4.20 -5.36 1.86
C ASN A 102 -3.19 -6.47 1.53
N THR A 103 -3.05 -6.86 0.25
CA THR A 103 -2.04 -7.85 -0.14
C THR A 103 -0.63 -7.30 0.06
N ALA A 104 -0.39 -6.01 -0.16
CA ALA A 104 0.88 -5.36 0.12
C ALA A 104 1.23 -5.41 1.61
N GLU A 105 0.28 -5.10 2.50
CA GLU A 105 0.48 -5.22 3.96
C GLU A 105 0.86 -6.65 4.35
N ARG A 106 0.13 -7.66 3.87
CA ARG A 106 0.42 -9.07 4.18
C ARG A 106 1.76 -9.54 3.65
N ILE A 107 2.20 -9.01 2.51
CA ILE A 107 3.54 -9.29 1.98
C ILE A 107 4.62 -8.70 2.90
N THR A 108 4.41 -7.50 3.45
CA THR A 108 5.35 -6.93 4.44
C THR A 108 5.42 -7.72 5.74
N GLU A 109 4.34 -8.43 6.10
CA GLU A 109 4.30 -9.36 7.25
C GLU A 109 4.96 -10.72 6.96
N GLY A 110 5.48 -10.93 5.75
CA GLY A 110 6.21 -12.15 5.38
C GLY A 110 5.40 -13.19 4.60
N HIS A 111 4.16 -12.89 4.21
CA HIS A 111 3.35 -13.78 3.37
C HIS A 111 3.65 -13.60 1.87
N TRP A 112 4.86 -13.99 1.46
CA TRP A 112 5.37 -13.74 0.11
C TRP A 112 4.68 -14.54 -1.01
N ASP A 113 3.90 -15.57 -0.70
CA ASP A 113 3.21 -16.40 -1.70
C ASP A 113 1.89 -15.80 -2.18
N GLU A 114 1.43 -14.73 -1.54
CA GLU A 114 0.21 -14.06 -1.93
C GLU A 114 0.40 -13.28 -3.23
N ARG A 115 -0.67 -13.24 -4.04
CA ARG A 115 -0.72 -12.49 -5.30
C ARG A 115 -2.06 -11.80 -5.43
N VAL A 116 -2.03 -10.61 -6.04
CA VAL A 116 -3.26 -9.90 -6.37
C VAL A 116 -3.93 -10.58 -7.56
N VAL A 117 -5.21 -10.94 -7.40
CA VAL A 117 -6.01 -11.51 -8.48
C VAL A 117 -6.39 -10.46 -9.51
N VAL A 118 -5.97 -10.68 -10.76
CA VAL A 118 -6.28 -9.78 -11.89
C VAL A 118 -7.68 -10.08 -12.43
N LYS A 119 -8.70 -9.38 -11.92
CA LYS A 119 -10.11 -9.58 -12.32
C LYS A 119 -10.43 -9.17 -13.77
N TYR A 120 -9.72 -8.19 -14.31
CA TYR A 120 -9.96 -7.64 -15.65
C TYR A 120 -8.70 -7.77 -16.51
N LYS A 121 -8.84 -8.12 -17.80
CA LYS A 121 -7.67 -8.30 -18.69
C LYS A 121 -7.00 -6.99 -19.12
N LYS A 122 -7.74 -5.88 -19.14
CA LYS A 122 -7.30 -4.56 -19.64
C LYS A 122 -7.71 -3.46 -18.66
N GLY A 123 -7.06 -2.30 -18.77
CA GLY A 123 -7.30 -1.12 -17.91
C GLY A 123 -6.18 -0.87 -16.89
N GLU A 124 -6.23 0.30 -16.27
CA GLU A 124 -5.23 0.82 -15.34
C GLU A 124 -5.14 -0.05 -14.08
N ILE A 125 -6.28 -0.51 -13.55
CA ILE A 125 -6.34 -1.39 -12.38
C ILE A 125 -5.71 -2.75 -12.67
N ALA A 126 -5.93 -3.29 -13.87
CA ALA A 126 -5.31 -4.54 -14.31
C ALA A 126 -3.79 -4.39 -14.51
N ARG A 127 -3.35 -3.22 -14.98
CA ARG A 127 -1.93 -2.88 -15.10
C ARG A 127 -1.28 -2.76 -13.72
N LEU A 128 -1.94 -2.09 -12.76
CA LEU A 128 -1.49 -1.97 -11.37
C LEU A 128 -1.31 -3.35 -10.72
N ALA A 129 -2.32 -4.22 -10.82
CA ALA A 129 -2.26 -5.55 -10.23
C ALA A 129 -1.12 -6.40 -10.82
N ARG A 130 -0.88 -6.32 -12.13
CA ARG A 130 0.25 -7.01 -12.78
C ARG A 130 1.60 -6.46 -12.35
N ALA A 131 1.77 -5.14 -12.39
CA ALA A 131 3.01 -4.48 -11.96
C ALA A 131 3.33 -4.79 -10.49
N PHE A 132 2.31 -4.84 -9.63
CA PHE A 132 2.46 -5.24 -8.24
C PHE A 132 2.96 -6.70 -8.13
N ASN A 133 2.33 -7.64 -8.84
CA ASN A 133 2.76 -9.04 -8.81
C ASN A 133 4.19 -9.23 -9.36
N GLU A 134 4.57 -8.50 -10.42
CA GLU A 134 5.94 -8.51 -10.97
C GLU A 134 6.97 -7.99 -9.96
N MET A 135 6.64 -6.93 -9.22
CA MET A 135 7.47 -6.40 -8.14
C MET A 135 7.68 -7.45 -7.05
N VAL A 136 6.61 -8.13 -6.62
CA VAL A 136 6.69 -9.19 -5.59
C VAL A 136 7.55 -10.36 -6.06
N GLU A 137 7.39 -10.78 -7.32
CA GLU A 137 8.21 -11.84 -7.90
C GLU A 137 9.70 -11.44 -7.96
N THR A 138 9.99 -10.21 -8.36
CA THR A 138 11.35 -9.67 -8.42
C THR A 138 11.97 -9.64 -7.02
N LEU A 139 11.24 -9.17 -6.02
CA LEU A 139 11.70 -9.14 -4.64
C LEU A 139 11.99 -10.55 -4.10
N GLN A 140 11.11 -11.52 -4.36
CA GLN A 140 11.36 -12.92 -4.00
C GLN A 140 12.58 -13.52 -4.70
N LYS A 141 12.86 -13.14 -5.95
CA LYS A 141 14.07 -13.58 -6.67
C LYS A 141 15.32 -12.96 -6.05
N SER A 142 15.30 -11.66 -5.75
CA SER A 142 16.42 -10.96 -5.10
C SER A 142 16.72 -11.53 -3.71
N LEU A 143 15.71 -11.81 -2.89
CA LEU A 143 15.89 -12.45 -1.59
C LEU A 143 16.46 -13.86 -1.71
N ARG A 144 16.02 -14.64 -2.70
CA ARG A 144 16.59 -15.98 -2.98
C ARG A 144 18.05 -15.89 -3.42
N ALA A 145 18.39 -14.94 -4.28
CA ALA A 145 19.76 -14.70 -4.72
C ALA A 145 20.66 -14.25 -3.56
N LEU A 146 20.17 -13.35 -2.70
CA LEU A 146 20.87 -12.90 -1.50
C LEU A 146 21.17 -14.07 -0.56
N ARG A 147 20.14 -14.89 -0.24
CA ARG A 147 20.31 -16.09 0.59
C ARG A 147 21.26 -17.10 -0.05
N HIS A 148 21.28 -17.20 -1.37
CA HIS A 148 22.23 -18.06 -2.07
C HIS A 148 23.67 -17.53 -1.94
N SER A 149 23.86 -16.21 -2.02
CA SER A 149 25.16 -15.56 -1.80
C SER A 149 25.62 -15.63 -0.34
N GLU A 150 24.71 -15.51 0.63
CA GLU A 150 25.00 -15.70 2.06
C GLU A 150 25.41 -17.15 2.37
N ARG A 151 24.72 -18.13 1.79
CA ARG A 151 25.15 -19.56 1.88
C ARG A 151 26.50 -19.81 1.22
N LEU A 152 26.85 -19.04 0.19
CA LEU A 152 28.18 -19.07 -0.41
C LEU A 152 29.24 -18.51 0.55
N LYS A 153 28.94 -17.47 1.34
CA LYS A 153 29.84 -17.00 2.41
C LYS A 153 30.08 -18.07 3.46
N GLU A 154 29.06 -18.79 3.89
CA GLU A 154 29.21 -19.88 4.87
C GLU A 154 29.96 -21.10 4.30
N ASN A 155 29.76 -21.42 3.01
CA ASN A 155 30.40 -22.57 2.37
C ASN A 155 31.84 -22.32 1.88
N ILE A 156 32.24 -21.08 1.58
CA ILE A 156 33.63 -20.80 1.19
C ILE A 156 34.58 -21.01 2.37
N ILE A 157 34.19 -20.65 3.60
CA ILE A 157 35.00 -20.90 4.80
C ILE A 157 35.14 -22.41 5.09
N ALA A 158 34.15 -23.22 4.68
CA ALA A 158 34.15 -24.67 4.89
C ALA A 158 34.89 -25.47 3.81
N ILE A 159 35.21 -24.88 2.65
CA ILE A 159 35.83 -25.57 1.50
C ILE A 159 37.27 -25.11 1.24
N ILE A 160 37.73 -24.01 1.84
CA ILE A 160 39.16 -23.64 1.80
C ILE A 160 39.97 -24.75 2.50
N PRO A 161 40.90 -25.43 1.80
CA PRO A 161 41.78 -26.43 2.42
C PRO A 161 42.79 -25.82 3.40
N SER A 162 42.95 -24.49 3.38
CA SER A 162 43.72 -23.73 4.37
C SER A 162 43.02 -23.74 5.73
N ALA A 163 43.84 -23.88 6.77
CA ALA A 163 43.37 -23.89 8.13
C ALA A 163 43.12 -22.45 8.61
N LEU A 164 41.90 -22.14 9.05
CA LEU A 164 41.48 -20.79 9.46
C LEU A 164 41.11 -20.79 10.93
N LEU A 165 41.68 -19.84 11.68
CA LEU A 165 41.33 -19.57 13.07
C LEU A 165 40.87 -18.13 13.21
N VAL A 166 39.83 -17.92 14.00
CA VAL A 166 39.41 -16.59 14.48
C VAL A 166 39.88 -16.47 15.91
N LEU A 167 40.65 -15.43 16.21
CA LEU A 167 41.26 -15.16 17.50
C LEU A 167 40.72 -13.85 18.10
N ASP A 168 40.70 -13.76 19.42
CA ASP A 168 40.46 -12.50 20.12
C ASP A 168 41.72 -11.61 20.19
N ARG A 169 41.60 -10.36 20.66
CA ARG A 169 42.75 -9.44 20.87
C ARG A 169 43.83 -10.00 21.82
N SER A 170 43.51 -11.02 22.62
CA SER A 170 44.46 -11.72 23.50
C SER A 170 45.13 -12.93 22.86
N PHE A 171 44.85 -13.19 21.57
CA PHE A 171 45.32 -14.34 20.80
C PHE A 171 44.79 -15.69 21.31
N LYS A 172 43.60 -15.70 21.90
CA LYS A 172 42.85 -16.94 22.20
C LYS A 172 41.92 -17.29 21.06
N VAL A 173 41.75 -18.58 20.81
CA VAL A 173 40.93 -19.08 19.71
C VAL A 173 39.44 -18.94 20.03
N ASN A 174 38.72 -18.12 19.26
CA ASN A 174 37.25 -18.01 19.32
C ASN A 174 36.58 -19.07 18.42
N SER A 175 37.12 -19.30 17.23
CA SER A 175 36.56 -20.26 16.26
C SER A 175 37.64 -20.86 15.35
N VAL A 176 37.36 -22.03 14.79
CA VAL A 176 38.22 -22.73 13.81
C VAL A 176 37.38 -23.30 12.67
N ASN A 177 37.93 -23.33 11.45
CA ASN A 177 37.29 -24.01 10.33
C ASN A 177 37.59 -25.51 10.29
N LYS A 178 36.87 -26.24 9.43
CA LYS A 178 37.08 -27.69 9.22
C LYS A 178 38.49 -28.01 8.70
N GLY A 179 39.06 -27.12 7.86
CA GLY A 179 40.42 -27.27 7.34
C GLY A 179 41.47 -27.34 8.46
N PHE A 180 41.31 -26.54 9.53
CA PHE A 180 42.17 -26.61 10.70
C PHE A 180 42.06 -27.95 11.42
N CYS A 181 40.83 -28.42 11.70
CA CYS A 181 40.60 -29.70 12.35
C CYS A 181 41.22 -30.87 11.56
N GLU A 182 41.09 -30.86 10.24
CA GLU A 182 41.67 -31.89 9.37
C GLU A 182 43.20 -31.80 9.25
N MET A 183 43.78 -30.60 9.26
CA MET A 183 45.22 -30.38 9.16
C MET A 183 45.97 -30.78 10.44
N PHE A 184 45.39 -30.47 11.61
CA PHE A 184 46.01 -30.68 12.92
C PHE A 184 45.46 -31.90 13.69
N ASP A 185 44.43 -32.58 13.18
CA ASP A 185 43.76 -33.74 13.80
C ASP A 185 43.23 -33.44 15.21
N MET A 186 42.62 -32.25 15.36
CA MET A 186 42.07 -31.74 16.63
C MET A 186 40.58 -31.46 16.50
N THR A 187 39.84 -31.59 17.59
CA THR A 187 38.41 -31.25 17.62
C THR A 187 38.19 -29.80 18.06
N ILE A 188 37.09 -29.19 17.62
CA ILE A 188 36.74 -27.78 17.95
C ILE A 188 36.77 -27.55 19.48
N HIS A 189 36.24 -28.48 20.26
CA HIS A 189 36.17 -28.38 21.72
C HIS A 189 37.53 -28.40 22.42
N GLU A 190 38.57 -28.96 21.79
CA GLU A 190 39.91 -29.03 22.37
C GLU A 190 40.72 -27.75 22.10
N VAL A 191 40.27 -26.92 21.16
CA VAL A 191 41.03 -25.78 20.63
C VAL A 191 40.42 -24.45 21.07
N VAL A 192 39.09 -24.33 21.07
CA VAL A 192 38.39 -23.11 21.44
C VAL A 192 38.71 -22.70 22.88
N GLY A 193 39.05 -21.43 23.08
CA GLY A 193 39.40 -20.82 24.36
C GLY A 193 40.87 -20.94 24.77
N LYS A 194 41.69 -21.72 24.04
CA LYS A 194 43.13 -21.82 24.31
C LYS A 194 43.94 -20.74 23.58
N PRO A 195 45.11 -20.35 24.09
CA PRO A 195 46.06 -19.51 23.36
C PRO A 195 46.52 -20.19 22.07
N VAL A 196 46.70 -19.42 20.99
CA VAL A 196 47.14 -19.95 19.69
C VAL A 196 48.52 -20.65 19.77
N ASP A 197 49.42 -20.16 20.62
CA ASP A 197 50.76 -20.72 20.83
C ASP A 197 50.71 -22.16 21.36
N ASP A 198 49.77 -22.45 22.28
CA ASP A 198 49.57 -23.78 22.85
C ASP A 198 48.96 -24.76 21.83
N VAL A 199 48.11 -24.23 20.94
CA VAL A 199 47.42 -24.99 19.90
C VAL A 199 48.41 -25.41 18.80
N LEU A 200 49.27 -24.49 18.36
CA LEU A 200 50.28 -24.74 17.33
C LEU A 200 51.57 -25.36 17.89
N LYS A 201 51.72 -25.40 19.23
CA LYS A 201 52.91 -25.85 19.96
C LYS A 201 54.19 -25.10 19.55
N GLU A 202 54.03 -23.85 19.13
CA GLU A 202 55.11 -22.97 18.69
C GLU A 202 55.04 -21.69 19.53
N THR A 203 56.16 -21.29 20.10
CA THR A 203 56.24 -20.11 20.96
C THR A 203 56.62 -18.89 20.12
N GLY A 204 55.84 -17.80 20.21
CA GLY A 204 56.20 -16.53 19.58
C GLY A 204 55.11 -15.93 18.68
N ILE A 205 54.16 -16.74 18.22
CA ILE A 205 53.09 -16.32 17.29
C ILE A 205 52.22 -15.24 17.91
N SER A 206 51.82 -15.40 19.19
CA SER A 206 51.05 -14.37 19.89
C SER A 206 51.81 -13.07 20.12
N THR A 207 53.14 -13.13 20.23
CA THR A 207 54.00 -11.95 20.46
C THR A 207 54.28 -11.20 19.17
N GLU A 208 54.63 -11.93 18.10
CA GLU A 208 54.84 -11.36 16.77
C GLU A 208 53.54 -10.81 16.17
N GLY A 209 52.43 -11.53 16.34
CA GLY A 209 51.10 -11.06 15.92
C GLY A 209 50.67 -9.80 16.66
N ARG A 210 50.88 -9.72 17.98
CA ARG A 210 50.62 -8.48 18.75
C ARG A 210 51.47 -7.33 18.27
N ASN A 211 52.74 -7.58 17.95
CA ASN A 211 53.65 -6.56 17.45
C ASN A 211 53.22 -6.04 16.08
N ALA A 212 52.83 -6.93 15.17
CA ALA A 212 52.36 -6.60 13.83
C ALA A 212 51.07 -5.75 13.86
N ILE A 213 50.09 -6.14 14.67
CA ILE A 213 48.86 -5.37 14.88
C ILE A 213 49.17 -3.98 15.47
N ALA A 214 50.07 -3.90 16.45
CA ALA A 214 50.43 -2.64 17.10
C ALA A 214 51.14 -1.65 16.15
N HIS A 215 51.86 -2.15 15.15
CA HIS A 215 52.53 -1.33 14.14
C HIS A 215 51.66 -1.05 12.91
N GLY A 216 50.45 -1.62 12.84
CA GLY A 216 49.55 -1.49 11.68
C GLY A 216 49.92 -2.40 10.49
N ASP A 217 50.95 -3.23 10.65
CA ASP A 217 51.40 -4.20 9.65
C ASP A 217 50.49 -5.43 9.72
N CYS A 218 49.34 -5.37 9.06
CA CYS A 218 48.35 -6.46 9.01
C CYS A 218 48.75 -7.59 8.05
N PHE A 219 50.05 -7.83 7.87
CA PHE A 219 50.56 -8.90 7.01
C PHE A 219 51.84 -9.46 7.61
N LEU A 220 51.70 -10.36 8.58
CA LEU A 220 52.79 -11.18 9.06
C LEU A 220 52.84 -12.43 8.17
N ASP A 221 53.90 -12.57 7.37
CA ASP A 221 54.14 -13.76 6.55
C ASP A 221 55.19 -14.64 7.22
N LEU A 222 54.78 -15.38 8.25
CA LEU A 222 55.69 -16.20 9.05
C LEU A 222 55.70 -17.63 8.50
N GLU A 223 56.89 -18.12 8.16
CA GLU A 223 57.11 -19.55 7.93
C GLU A 223 57.44 -20.22 9.27
N CYS A 224 56.59 -21.13 9.75
CA CYS A 224 56.89 -21.95 10.91
C CYS A 224 56.92 -23.44 10.56
N GLU A 225 57.79 -24.19 11.24
CA GLU A 225 57.90 -25.62 11.09
C GLU A 225 57.15 -26.31 12.23
N CYS A 226 55.94 -26.81 11.96
CA CYS A 226 55.18 -27.54 12.96
C CYS A 226 55.21 -29.06 12.70
N ARG A 227 54.86 -29.85 13.72
CA ARG A 227 54.73 -31.30 13.59
C ARG A 227 53.29 -31.72 13.78
N SER A 228 52.66 -32.22 12.73
CA SER A 228 51.34 -32.86 12.83
C SER A 228 51.48 -34.30 13.35
N PRO A 229 50.57 -34.76 14.23
CA PRO A 229 50.56 -36.15 14.71
C PRO A 229 50.46 -37.19 13.59
N LYS A 230 49.79 -36.86 12.47
CA LYS A 230 49.56 -37.79 11.34
C LYS A 230 50.44 -37.52 10.13
N LYS A 231 50.80 -36.26 9.85
CA LYS A 231 51.49 -35.86 8.61
C LYS A 231 52.99 -35.58 8.76
N GLY A 232 53.54 -35.71 9.97
CA GLY A 232 54.96 -35.48 10.20
C GLY A 232 55.32 -33.98 10.20
N LYS A 233 56.54 -33.63 9.75
CA LYS A 233 57.03 -32.25 9.72
C LYS A 233 56.35 -31.49 8.58
N MET A 234 55.77 -30.33 8.88
CA MET A 234 55.10 -29.47 7.90
C MET A 234 55.68 -28.07 7.97
N VAL A 235 55.89 -27.44 6.82
CA VAL A 235 56.19 -26.01 6.74
C VAL A 235 54.87 -25.28 6.51
N LEU A 236 54.53 -24.39 7.43
CA LEU A 236 53.31 -23.62 7.41
C LEU A 236 53.61 -22.16 7.12
N LYS A 237 52.80 -21.58 6.24
CA LYS A 237 52.74 -20.15 5.98
C LYS A 237 51.59 -19.58 6.81
N LEU A 238 51.90 -18.70 7.74
CA LEU A 238 50.91 -18.01 8.58
C LEU A 238 50.65 -16.63 7.98
N SER A 239 49.37 -16.27 7.82
CA SER A 239 48.96 -14.94 7.39
C SER A 239 47.90 -14.41 8.35
N LEU A 240 48.18 -13.26 8.95
CA LEU A 240 47.31 -12.65 9.97
C LEU A 240 46.62 -11.41 9.39
N THR A 241 45.33 -11.24 9.65
CA THR A 241 44.54 -10.08 9.22
C THR A 241 43.69 -9.56 10.38
N ASP A 242 43.84 -8.29 10.73
CA ASP A 242 43.04 -7.63 11.78
C ASP A 242 41.69 -7.15 11.21
N MET A 243 40.58 -7.55 11.83
CA MET A 243 39.25 -7.02 11.52
C MET A 243 38.87 -5.95 12.53
N GLN A 244 39.21 -4.70 12.20
CA GLN A 244 39.01 -3.54 13.07
C GLN A 244 37.54 -3.32 13.48
N ASP A 245 36.58 -3.73 12.64
CA ASP A 245 35.14 -3.55 12.90
C ASP A 245 34.56 -4.48 13.98
N VAL A 246 35.21 -5.62 14.26
CA VAL A 246 34.66 -6.69 15.11
C VAL A 246 35.57 -7.01 16.31
N GLU A 247 36.71 -6.31 16.46
CA GLU A 247 37.74 -6.60 17.47
C GLU A 247 38.26 -8.06 17.43
N GLU A 248 38.25 -8.67 16.24
CA GLU A 248 38.69 -10.05 16.01
C GLU A 248 39.87 -10.08 15.04
N VAL A 249 40.72 -11.10 15.18
CA VAL A 249 41.89 -11.33 14.35
C VAL A 249 41.72 -12.65 13.61
N VAL A 250 41.85 -12.63 12.29
CA VAL A 250 41.78 -13.84 11.47
C VAL A 250 43.20 -14.32 11.17
N LEU A 251 43.49 -15.58 11.52
CA LEU A 251 44.73 -16.27 11.20
C LEU A 251 44.47 -17.34 10.16
N VAL A 252 45.14 -17.24 9.01
CA VAL A 252 45.12 -18.23 7.93
C VAL A 252 46.44 -19.00 7.96
N ILE A 253 46.35 -20.32 7.88
CA ILE A 253 47.47 -21.24 7.89
C ILE A 253 47.44 -22.07 6.62
N GLU A 254 48.46 -21.93 5.79
CA GLU A 254 48.64 -22.70 4.56
C GLU A 254 49.80 -23.68 4.71
N ASN A 255 49.63 -24.91 4.26
CA ASN A 255 50.72 -25.89 4.22
C ASN A 255 51.48 -25.77 2.90
N ILE A 256 52.76 -25.41 2.96
CA ILE A 256 53.63 -25.22 1.80
C ILE A 256 54.73 -26.28 1.70
N THR A 257 54.58 -27.42 2.39
CA THR A 257 55.60 -28.47 2.48
C THR A 257 56.00 -29.05 1.11
N GLU A 258 55.12 -29.02 0.11
CA GLU A 258 55.39 -29.52 -1.26
C GLU A 258 55.88 -28.44 -2.25
N ILE A 259 56.03 -27.18 -1.82
CA ILE A 259 56.38 -26.04 -2.70
C ILE A 259 57.90 -25.74 -2.69
N LYS A 260 58.72 -26.59 -2.04
CA LYS A 260 60.19 -26.50 -2.06
C LYS A 260 60.85 -27.66 -2.81
#